data_AF-B9M9B3-F1
#
_entry.id   AF-B9M9B3-F1
#
_cell.length_a   1.000
_cell.length_b   1.000
_cell.length_c   1.000
_cell.angle_alpha   90.00
_cell.angle_beta   90.00
_cell.angle_gamma   90.00
#
_symmetry.space_group_name_H-M   'P 1'
#
loop_
_entity.id
_entity.type
_entity.pdbx_description
1 polymer ?
#
loop_
_entity_poly.entity_id
_entity_poly.type
_entity_poly.pdbx_seq_one_letter_code
_entity_poly.pdbx_strand_id
1 'polypeptide(L)'
;MGQMKYICIFALYACLVGCYAMHPSSGGGGATELAEDARTVDPEDIALPFGYRIEAVAMGLTFPTGVTFDEKGNIYVVEAGYSYGEVWETPRLLRVRDGQLEVIAEGGKNGPWTGATRHGGAFFVAEGGELNGGRILRITDDGKIAVIADQLPSRGDHHTNGPAVGNDGLIYFGIGTATNSGIVGEDNLRFGWLKRYPDFHDTACRDVRLAGENFRTKDVVKGEGEVATGAFVPFGTTTVKGQVIKGRIPCNGAILRVKPEGGDLELFAWGFRNPFGLAFSPDGELFVTDNGYDDRGSRPVFGAGDPLWLVKQGTWYGWPDYSAGLRLDEGNQFKPFLQEKPRLLLSEYPNHPPNPAAILPVHASANGFDFSRSDNFGHRGEAFVAEFGDQSPPTGKSLGAVGFKVVRVDVRTGVIHEFAANKGKTTGPASAQGSKGLERPVAARFDPSGEALYVVDFGILKETAKGTVPQQKTGVLWRITRELK
;
A
#
# COMPACT_ATOMS: atom_id res chain seq x y z
N MET A 1 -51.30 -40.50 -67.83
CA MET A 1 -52.30 -39.84 -66.96
C MET A 1 -51.74 -39.78 -65.56
N GLY A 2 -51.32 -38.59 -65.12
CA GLY A 2 -50.72 -38.34 -63.80
C GLY A 2 -50.41 -36.85 -63.72
N GLN A 3 -51.06 -36.16 -62.79
CA GLN A 3 -51.29 -34.71 -62.79
C GLN A 3 -50.04 -33.86 -62.51
N MET A 4 -50.15 -32.62 -63.01
CA MET A 4 -49.17 -31.56 -63.01
C MET A 4 -49.41 -30.57 -61.86
N LYS A 5 -48.32 -30.25 -61.15
CA LYS A 5 -47.93 -28.97 -60.49
C LYS A 5 -48.94 -28.19 -59.66
N TYR A 6 -48.56 -27.92 -58.40
CA TYR A 6 -48.41 -26.54 -57.91
C TYR A 6 -47.17 -26.42 -57.01
N ILE A 7 -46.36 -25.40 -57.31
CA ILE A 7 -45.23 -24.89 -56.53
C ILE A 7 -45.76 -23.75 -55.67
N CYS A 8 -45.44 -23.73 -54.37
CA CYS A 8 -45.25 -22.52 -53.58
C CYS A 8 -44.30 -22.79 -52.41
N ILE A 9 -43.50 -21.77 -52.12
CA ILE A 9 -42.19 -21.75 -51.46
C ILE A 9 -42.33 -21.02 -50.11
N PHE A 10 -41.63 -21.52 -49.08
CA PHE A 10 -41.27 -20.90 -47.78
C PHE A 10 -42.41 -20.72 -46.76
N ALA A 11 -42.26 -21.03 -45.47
CA ALA A 11 -41.07 -20.91 -44.62
C ALA A 11 -40.95 -22.04 -43.59
N LEU A 12 -39.70 -22.43 -43.30
CA LEU A 12 -39.32 -23.33 -42.21
C LEU A 12 -39.86 -22.84 -40.87
N TYR A 13 -40.66 -23.68 -40.20
CA TYR A 13 -40.89 -23.61 -38.77
C TYR A 13 -40.69 -25.00 -38.17
N ALA A 14 -40.06 -25.02 -36.99
CA ALA A 14 -39.91 -26.12 -36.06
C ALA A 14 -38.96 -27.26 -36.45
N CYS A 15 -37.66 -27.04 -36.17
CA CYS A 15 -36.78 -28.07 -35.64
C CYS A 15 -35.70 -27.39 -34.80
N LEU A 16 -35.83 -27.44 -33.48
CA LEU A 16 -34.75 -27.63 -32.50
C LEU A 16 -35.44 -27.81 -31.14
N VAL A 17 -35.85 -29.05 -30.88
CA VAL A 17 -36.20 -29.52 -29.54
C VAL A 17 -34.95 -29.35 -28.69
N GLY A 18 -35.05 -28.49 -27.68
CA GLY A 18 -33.98 -28.22 -26.74
C GLY A 18 -33.59 -29.48 -25.98
N CYS A 19 -32.42 -30.02 -26.29
CA CYS A 19 -31.68 -30.87 -25.38
C CYS A 19 -31.03 -29.97 -24.33
N TYR A 20 -31.78 -29.66 -23.26
CA TYR A 20 -31.20 -29.25 -21.98
C TYR A 20 -30.49 -30.47 -21.40
N ALA A 21 -29.24 -30.69 -21.81
CA ALA A 21 -28.31 -31.48 -21.02
C ALA A 21 -27.73 -30.52 -19.97
N MET A 22 -28.27 -30.61 -18.75
CA MET A 22 -27.58 -30.10 -17.57
C MET A 22 -26.22 -30.80 -17.49
N HIS A 23 -25.16 -30.11 -17.92
CA HIS A 23 -23.83 -30.49 -17.52
C HIS A 23 -23.75 -30.29 -16.00
N PRO A 24 -23.40 -31.33 -15.22
CA PRO A 24 -23.11 -31.15 -13.81
C PRO A 24 -21.96 -30.14 -13.71
N SER A 25 -22.18 -29.12 -12.90
CA SER A 25 -21.14 -28.25 -12.35
C SER A 25 -20.16 -29.10 -11.54
N SER A 26 -19.16 -29.66 -12.21
CA SER A 26 -17.94 -30.14 -11.59
C SER A 26 -17.03 -28.95 -11.31
N GLY A 27 -16.57 -28.87 -10.06
CA GLY A 27 -15.91 -27.71 -9.48
C GLY A 27 -14.76 -27.12 -10.32
N GLY A 28 -14.80 -25.80 -10.46
CA GLY A 28 -13.67 -24.94 -10.84
C GLY A 28 -13.34 -23.99 -9.70
N GLY A 29 -13.39 -24.49 -8.47
CA GLY A 29 -12.85 -23.85 -7.27
C GLY A 29 -11.59 -24.62 -6.87
N GLY A 30 -10.55 -24.48 -7.67
CA GLY A 30 -9.20 -24.86 -7.26
C GLY A 30 -8.41 -23.56 -7.19
N ALA A 31 -7.82 -23.29 -6.02
CA ALA A 31 -6.55 -22.59 -6.02
C ALA A 31 -5.73 -23.26 -7.12
N THR A 32 -5.34 -22.51 -8.15
CA THR A 32 -4.28 -23.01 -9.02
C THR A 32 -3.04 -22.92 -8.16
N GLU A 33 -2.80 -23.97 -7.35
CA GLU A 33 -1.46 -24.40 -7.01
C GLU A 33 -0.79 -24.63 -8.37
N LEU A 34 -0.22 -23.56 -8.92
CA LEU A 34 0.90 -23.71 -9.83
C LEU A 34 1.95 -24.48 -9.02
N ALA A 35 2.52 -25.51 -9.64
CA ALA A 35 3.58 -26.31 -9.05
C ALA A 35 4.66 -25.43 -8.42
N GLU A 36 5.44 -26.00 -7.50
CA GLU A 36 6.58 -25.41 -6.78
C GLU A 36 7.71 -24.79 -7.66
N ASP A 37 7.45 -24.53 -8.94
CA ASP A 37 8.34 -23.80 -9.82
C ASP A 37 8.28 -22.32 -9.45
N ALA A 38 9.30 -21.86 -8.72
CA ALA A 38 9.52 -20.46 -8.41
C ALA A 38 9.33 -19.59 -9.65
N ARG A 39 8.66 -18.44 -9.50
CA ARG A 39 8.51 -17.43 -10.55
C ARG A 39 9.85 -17.24 -11.28
N THR A 40 9.90 -17.56 -12.58
CA THR A 40 11.09 -17.25 -13.39
C THR A 40 11.13 -15.76 -13.70
N VAL A 41 12.32 -15.18 -13.65
CA VAL A 41 12.54 -13.75 -13.90
C VAL A 41 13.54 -13.55 -15.03
N ASP A 42 13.42 -12.43 -15.73
CA ASP A 42 14.36 -11.99 -16.77
C ASP A 42 14.67 -10.49 -16.59
N PRO A 43 15.88 -10.13 -16.12
CA PRO A 43 16.28 -8.73 -16.01
C PRO A 43 16.19 -7.95 -17.32
N GLU A 44 16.31 -8.62 -18.47
CA GLU A 44 16.20 -7.98 -19.78
C GLU A 44 14.77 -7.56 -20.11
N ASP A 45 13.76 -8.00 -19.38
CA ASP A 45 12.39 -7.48 -19.53
C ASP A 45 12.18 -6.15 -18.80
N ILE A 46 13.18 -5.66 -18.05
CA ILE A 46 13.10 -4.41 -17.30
C ILE A 46 13.91 -3.33 -18.03
N ALA A 47 13.25 -2.22 -18.33
CA ALA A 47 13.87 -1.02 -18.87
C ALA A 47 14.50 -0.19 -17.75
N LEU A 48 15.75 0.22 -17.96
CA LEU A 48 16.51 1.12 -17.10
C LEU A 48 17.10 2.28 -17.94
N PRO A 49 17.41 3.43 -17.32
CA PRO A 49 18.26 4.43 -17.93
C PRO A 49 19.60 3.85 -18.40
N PHE A 50 20.19 4.45 -19.42
CA PHE A 50 21.51 4.07 -19.91
C PHE A 50 22.56 4.10 -18.79
N GLY A 51 23.40 3.06 -18.72
CA GLY A 51 24.45 2.94 -17.73
C GLY A 51 24.01 2.30 -16.40
N TYR A 52 22.85 1.65 -16.35
CA TYR A 52 22.42 0.84 -15.21
C TYR A 52 22.14 -0.60 -15.64
N ARG A 53 22.37 -1.54 -14.72
CA ARG A 53 21.96 -2.94 -14.82
C ARG A 53 21.07 -3.32 -13.64
N ILE A 54 20.19 -4.29 -13.84
CA ILE A 54 19.38 -4.92 -12.79
C ILE A 54 19.62 -6.43 -12.78
N GLU A 55 19.54 -7.04 -11.61
CA GLU A 55 19.65 -8.49 -11.44
C GLU A 55 18.84 -8.95 -10.22
N ALA A 56 18.44 -10.23 -10.21
CA ALA A 56 17.76 -10.83 -9.06
C ALA A 56 18.79 -11.35 -8.05
N VAL A 57 18.68 -10.92 -6.79
CA VAL A 57 19.56 -11.31 -5.68
C VAL A 57 18.94 -12.40 -4.81
N ALA A 58 17.62 -12.39 -4.66
CA ALA A 58 16.86 -13.45 -4.01
C ALA A 58 15.51 -13.62 -4.70
N MET A 59 15.03 -14.86 -4.74
CA MET A 59 13.76 -15.25 -5.35
C MET A 59 13.03 -16.21 -4.42
N GLY A 60 11.74 -16.45 -4.70
CA GLY A 60 10.95 -17.38 -3.88
C GLY A 60 10.50 -16.80 -2.55
N LEU A 61 10.56 -15.47 -2.39
CA LEU A 61 10.07 -14.77 -1.20
C LEU A 61 8.54 -14.79 -1.17
N THR A 62 7.97 -14.87 0.02
CA THR A 62 6.52 -14.83 0.26
C THR A 62 6.15 -13.48 0.85
N PHE A 63 5.48 -12.65 0.05
CA PHE A 63 4.99 -11.34 0.45
C PHE A 63 6.08 -10.44 1.07
N PRO A 64 7.26 -10.27 0.42
CA PRO A 64 8.31 -9.43 0.98
C PRO A 64 7.87 -7.96 0.94
N THR A 65 8.19 -7.20 2.00
CA THR A 65 7.76 -5.79 2.17
C THR A 65 8.90 -4.83 2.46
N GLY A 66 10.09 -5.32 2.79
CA GLY A 66 11.21 -4.48 3.18
C GLY A 66 12.56 -5.13 3.02
N VAL A 67 13.58 -4.30 2.86
CA VAL A 67 15.00 -4.69 2.88
C VAL A 67 15.76 -3.72 3.77
N THR A 68 16.76 -4.23 4.48
CA THR A 68 17.73 -3.45 5.25
C THR A 68 19.08 -4.15 5.25
N PHE A 69 20.10 -3.46 5.75
CA PHE A 69 21.48 -3.95 5.75
C PHE A 69 22.09 -3.84 7.14
N ASP A 70 23.10 -4.67 7.40
CA ASP A 70 24.04 -4.42 8.49
C ASP A 70 25.19 -3.51 8.07
N GLU A 71 26.03 -3.15 9.03
CA GLU A 71 27.19 -2.27 8.84
C GLU A 71 28.23 -2.87 7.88
N LYS A 72 28.17 -4.17 7.61
CA LYS A 72 29.03 -4.89 6.66
C LYS A 72 28.40 -5.04 5.28
N GLY A 73 27.16 -4.56 5.08
CA GLY A 73 26.41 -4.71 3.84
C GLY A 73 25.72 -6.07 3.68
N ASN A 74 25.62 -6.90 4.73
CA ASN A 74 24.81 -8.10 4.67
C ASN A 74 23.34 -7.73 4.52
N ILE A 75 22.62 -8.50 3.70
CA ILE A 75 21.28 -8.17 3.23
C ILE A 75 20.24 -8.87 4.11
N TYR A 76 19.22 -8.14 4.53
CA TYR A 76 18.10 -8.67 5.30
C TYR A 76 16.77 -8.26 4.67
N VAL A 77 15.87 -9.22 4.49
CA VAL A 77 14.54 -9.02 3.89
C VAL A 77 13.46 -9.35 4.90
N VAL A 78 12.39 -8.56 4.89
CA VAL A 78 11.17 -8.82 5.67
C VAL A 78 10.13 -9.45 4.78
N GLU A 79 9.58 -10.56 5.24
CA GLU A 79 8.33 -11.13 4.72
C GLU A 79 7.17 -10.81 5.64
N ALA A 80 6.06 -10.36 5.06
CA ALA A 80 4.97 -9.75 5.80
C ALA A 80 4.23 -10.71 6.71
N GLY A 81 4.13 -12.00 6.39
CA GLY A 81 3.20 -12.88 7.12
C GLY A 81 1.72 -12.54 6.89
N TYR A 82 1.40 -11.67 5.93
CA TYR A 82 0.04 -11.32 5.54
C TYR A 82 0.02 -10.73 4.13
N SER A 83 -1.07 -10.96 3.41
CA SER A 83 -1.43 -10.22 2.21
C SER A 83 -2.93 -9.92 2.19
N TYR A 84 -3.32 -8.83 1.52
CA TYR A 84 -4.71 -8.62 1.09
C TYR A 84 -5.24 -9.86 0.37
N GLY A 85 -6.55 -10.11 0.52
CA GLY A 85 -7.17 -11.42 0.27
C GLY A 85 -7.24 -12.30 1.52
N GLU A 86 -6.84 -11.78 2.68
CA GLU A 86 -6.80 -12.48 3.98
C GLU A 86 -5.94 -13.75 3.97
N VAL A 87 -4.80 -13.71 3.27
CA VAL A 87 -3.82 -14.80 3.26
C VAL A 87 -2.82 -14.57 4.39
N TRP A 88 -2.84 -15.46 5.38
CA TRP A 88 -2.03 -15.38 6.59
C TRP A 88 -0.85 -16.32 6.52
N GLU A 89 0.32 -15.80 6.84
CA GLU A 89 1.58 -16.54 6.87
C GLU A 89 2.37 -16.22 8.15
N THR A 90 3.52 -16.85 8.32
CA THR A 90 4.44 -16.47 9.38
C THR A 90 5.29 -15.29 8.90
N PRO A 91 5.27 -14.12 9.57
CA PRO A 91 6.17 -13.04 9.22
C PRO A 91 7.60 -13.38 9.62
N ARG A 92 8.57 -13.00 8.78
CA ARG A 92 9.97 -13.40 8.95
C ARG A 92 10.92 -12.25 8.66
N LEU A 93 12.00 -12.19 9.44
CA LEU A 93 13.22 -11.49 9.07
C LEU A 93 14.22 -12.52 8.55
N LEU A 94 14.64 -12.36 7.30
CA LEU A 94 15.50 -13.29 6.59
C LEU A 94 16.84 -12.64 6.27
N ARG A 95 17.95 -13.35 6.47
CA ARG A 95 19.24 -12.99 5.89
C ARG A 95 19.36 -13.61 4.50
N VAL A 96 19.79 -12.82 3.53
CA VAL A 96 20.05 -13.28 2.16
C VAL A 96 21.56 -13.47 1.99
N ARG A 97 21.97 -14.67 1.57
CA ARG A 97 23.37 -15.00 1.27
C ARG A 97 23.45 -15.88 0.04
N ASP A 98 24.06 -15.39 -1.03
CA ASP A 98 24.25 -16.13 -2.28
C ASP A 98 22.93 -16.75 -2.81
N GLY A 99 21.84 -15.97 -2.73
CA GLY A 99 20.48 -16.40 -3.09
C GLY A 99 19.77 -17.30 -2.07
N GLN A 100 20.47 -17.79 -1.04
CA GLN A 100 19.88 -18.59 0.05
C GLN A 100 19.23 -17.69 1.10
N LEU A 101 18.15 -18.20 1.69
CA LEU A 101 17.36 -17.52 2.72
C LEU A 101 17.57 -18.21 4.07
N GLU A 102 18.06 -17.45 5.05
CA GLU A 102 18.23 -17.91 6.43
C GLU A 102 17.29 -17.13 7.33
N VAL A 103 16.50 -17.85 8.13
CA VAL A 103 15.57 -17.23 9.08
C VAL A 103 16.36 -16.71 10.28
N ILE A 104 16.29 -15.39 10.50
CA ILE A 104 16.87 -14.73 11.68
C ILE A 104 15.83 -14.64 12.78
N ALA A 105 14.60 -14.26 12.44
CA ALA A 105 13.49 -14.19 13.38
C ALA A 105 12.16 -14.51 12.71
N GLU A 106 11.25 -15.07 13.50
CA GLU A 106 9.87 -15.37 13.10
C GLU A 106 8.90 -14.71 14.08
N GLY A 107 7.87 -14.06 13.55
CA GLY A 107 6.79 -13.52 14.37
C GLY A 107 5.64 -14.50 14.56
N GLY A 108 4.58 -14.03 15.23
CA GLY A 108 3.33 -14.76 15.35
C GLY A 108 2.37 -14.47 14.19
N LYS A 109 1.10 -14.82 14.35
CA LYS A 109 0.04 -14.57 13.34
C LYS A 109 -0.44 -13.11 13.27
N ASN A 110 0.38 -12.15 13.69
CA ASN A 110 0.00 -10.73 13.76
C ASN A 110 0.64 -9.89 12.63
N GLY A 111 0.81 -10.48 11.45
CA GLY A 111 1.24 -9.71 10.27
C GLY A 111 0.26 -8.57 9.92
N PRO A 112 0.62 -7.71 8.96
CA PRO A 112 1.86 -7.76 8.19
C PRO A 112 3.07 -7.21 8.96
N TRP A 113 4.27 -7.78 8.78
CA TRP A 113 5.50 -7.02 9.03
C TRP A 113 5.76 -6.11 7.83
N THR A 114 5.87 -4.81 8.08
CA THR A 114 5.97 -3.75 7.07
C THR A 114 7.33 -3.08 7.20
N GLY A 115 8.26 -3.34 6.27
CA GLY A 115 9.57 -2.69 6.29
C GLY A 115 10.49 -3.08 7.46
N ALA A 116 11.75 -2.69 7.37
CA ALA A 116 12.72 -2.80 8.47
C ALA A 116 13.75 -1.68 8.37
N THR A 117 14.39 -1.34 9.48
CA THR A 117 15.64 -0.56 9.49
C THR A 117 16.58 -1.12 10.55
N ARG A 118 17.87 -0.85 10.47
CA ARG A 118 18.85 -1.30 11.47
C ARG A 118 19.46 -0.09 12.16
N HIS A 119 19.59 -0.16 13.48
CA HIS A 119 20.26 0.85 14.29
C HIS A 119 20.76 0.23 15.60
N GLY A 120 21.96 0.64 16.05
CA GLY A 120 22.50 0.18 17.34
C GLY A 120 22.60 -1.34 17.48
N GLY A 121 22.94 -2.06 16.40
CA GLY A 121 23.08 -3.53 16.40
C GLY A 121 21.76 -4.29 16.52
N ALA A 122 20.62 -3.65 16.25
CA ALA A 122 19.32 -4.31 16.21
C ALA A 122 18.52 -3.87 14.97
N PHE A 123 17.62 -4.73 14.54
CA PHE A 123 16.61 -4.42 13.55
C PHE A 123 15.36 -3.86 14.22
N PHE A 124 14.74 -2.88 13.58
CA PHE A 124 13.43 -2.35 13.93
C PHE A 124 12.47 -2.68 12.81
N VAL A 125 11.39 -3.36 13.13
CA VAL A 125 10.37 -3.83 12.18
C VAL A 125 9.02 -3.29 12.64
N ALA A 126 8.26 -2.71 11.72
CA ALA A 126 6.87 -2.40 12.01
C ALA A 126 6.03 -3.65 11.81
N GLU A 127 5.18 -3.94 12.78
CA GLU A 127 4.16 -4.95 12.66
C GLU A 127 2.82 -4.23 12.54
N GLY A 128 2.22 -4.31 11.36
CA GLY A 128 0.92 -3.76 11.00
C GLY A 128 -0.20 -4.28 11.89
N GLY A 129 -0.14 -5.55 12.28
CA GLY A 129 -0.95 -6.07 13.38
C GLY A 129 -2.44 -6.16 13.08
N GLU A 130 -2.78 -6.77 11.96
CA GLU A 130 -4.15 -6.85 11.43
C GLU A 130 -5.13 -7.60 12.37
N LEU A 131 -4.61 -8.45 13.28
CA LEU A 131 -5.43 -9.16 14.28
C LEU A 131 -5.40 -8.54 15.68
N ASN A 132 -4.25 -8.04 16.12
CA ASN A 132 -4.06 -7.66 17.53
C ASN A 132 -3.73 -6.17 17.72
N GLY A 133 -3.69 -5.38 16.64
CA GLY A 133 -3.17 -4.02 16.65
C GLY A 133 -1.67 -4.00 16.37
N GLY A 134 -1.19 -2.86 15.91
CA GLY A 134 0.19 -2.71 15.44
C GLY A 134 1.19 -2.56 16.57
N ARG A 135 2.44 -2.88 16.24
CA ARG A 135 3.60 -2.84 17.14
C ARG A 135 4.83 -2.36 16.40
N ILE A 136 5.81 -1.84 17.14
CA ILE A 136 7.20 -1.74 16.66
C ILE A 136 8.02 -2.77 17.40
N LEU A 137 8.70 -3.61 16.64
CA LEU A 137 9.52 -4.71 17.13
C LEU A 137 10.99 -4.33 17.04
N ARG A 138 11.76 -4.63 18.08
CA ARG A 138 13.22 -4.65 18.09
C ARG A 138 13.70 -6.09 18.03
N ILE A 139 14.51 -6.43 17.05
CA ILE A 139 15.02 -7.78 16.80
C ILE A 139 16.55 -7.75 16.86
N THR A 140 17.17 -8.55 17.71
CA THR A 140 18.63 -8.67 17.80
C THR A 140 19.19 -9.64 16.74
N ASP A 141 20.50 -9.62 16.52
CA ASP A 141 21.17 -10.50 15.54
C ASP A 141 20.98 -12.00 15.82
N ASP A 142 20.73 -12.39 17.08
CA ASP A 142 20.39 -13.77 17.48
C ASP A 142 18.88 -14.06 17.43
N GLY A 143 18.08 -13.16 16.85
CA GLY A 143 16.66 -13.38 16.58
C GLY A 143 15.71 -13.07 17.73
N LYS A 144 16.19 -12.54 18.86
CA LYS A 144 15.29 -12.20 19.99
C LYS A 144 14.45 -10.98 19.65
N ILE A 145 13.14 -11.12 19.82
CA ILE A 145 12.15 -10.07 19.56
C ILE A 145 11.73 -9.42 20.87
N ALA A 146 11.77 -8.09 20.91
CA ALA A 146 11.18 -7.26 21.96
C ALA A 146 10.19 -6.26 21.33
N VAL A 147 9.08 -5.98 22.01
CA VAL A 147 8.12 -4.95 21.59
C VAL A 147 8.52 -3.63 22.23
N ILE A 148 8.74 -2.59 21.42
CA ILE A 148 9.13 -1.24 21.90
C ILE A 148 8.00 -0.21 21.79
N ALA A 149 6.97 -0.52 21.01
CA ALA A 149 5.70 0.19 20.93
C ALA A 149 4.58 -0.83 20.68
N ASP A 150 3.45 -0.68 21.35
CA ASP A 150 2.32 -1.62 21.30
C ASP A 150 0.98 -0.87 21.20
N GLN A 151 -0.10 -1.61 20.94
CA GLN A 151 -1.48 -1.12 20.87
C GLN A 151 -1.68 0.01 19.86
N LEU A 152 -0.94 -0.03 18.74
CA LEU A 152 -1.11 0.93 17.66
C LEU A 152 -2.44 0.67 16.92
N PRO A 153 -3.23 1.71 16.58
CA PRO A 153 -4.57 1.55 16.04
C PRO A 153 -4.53 1.22 14.54
N SER A 154 -4.01 0.06 14.15
CA SER A 154 -3.75 -0.30 12.74
C SER A 154 -4.44 -1.58 12.28
N ARG A 155 -5.67 -1.81 12.77
CA ARG A 155 -6.52 -2.96 12.40
C ARG A 155 -7.49 -2.65 11.26
N GLY A 156 -7.26 -1.55 10.53
CA GLY A 156 -8.21 -1.04 9.54
C GLY A 156 -7.69 -1.19 8.11
N ASP A 157 -8.12 -0.29 7.22
CA ASP A 157 -7.70 -0.30 5.81
C ASP A 157 -6.18 -0.18 5.64
N HIS A 158 -5.50 0.49 6.58
CA HIS A 158 -4.07 0.76 6.49
C HIS A 158 -3.33 0.39 7.79
N HIS A 159 -2.10 -0.07 7.62
CA HIS A 159 -1.31 -0.67 8.69
C HIS A 159 -0.40 0.35 9.40
N THR A 160 0.28 -0.13 10.45
CA THR A 160 1.55 0.47 10.89
C THR A 160 2.59 0.20 9.81
N ASN A 161 3.35 1.20 9.40
CA ASN A 161 4.28 1.13 8.27
C ASN A 161 5.74 1.27 8.69
N GLY A 162 6.64 0.87 7.78
CA GLY A 162 8.04 0.61 8.07
C GLY A 162 8.83 1.76 8.69
N PRO A 163 9.70 1.47 9.67
CA PRO A 163 10.39 2.50 10.41
C PRO A 163 11.60 3.08 9.67
N ALA A 164 11.92 4.33 10.00
CA ALA A 164 13.16 5.02 9.66
C ALA A 164 13.85 5.51 10.93
N VAL A 165 15.19 5.66 10.89
CA VAL A 165 15.98 6.15 12.02
C VAL A 165 16.34 7.60 11.76
N GLY A 166 15.99 8.49 12.70
CA GLY A 166 16.37 9.90 12.64
C GLY A 166 17.82 10.13 13.08
N ASN A 167 18.35 11.29 12.72
CA ASN A 167 19.67 11.74 13.18
C ASN A 167 19.74 11.95 14.71
N ASP A 168 18.58 12.04 15.37
CA ASP A 168 18.41 12.06 16.81
C ASP A 168 18.46 10.66 17.46
N GLY A 169 18.60 9.60 16.66
CA GLY A 169 18.61 8.20 17.12
C GLY A 169 17.23 7.64 17.44
N LEU A 170 16.15 8.39 17.22
CA LEU A 170 14.79 7.89 17.43
C LEU A 170 14.30 7.06 16.24
N ILE A 171 13.37 6.15 16.52
CA ILE A 171 12.71 5.31 15.53
C ILE A 171 11.40 5.97 15.14
N TYR A 172 11.31 6.45 13.90
CA TYR A 172 10.13 7.07 13.30
C TYR A 172 9.34 6.03 12.52
N PHE A 173 8.02 6.06 12.59
CA PHE A 173 7.16 5.13 11.86
C PHE A 173 5.80 5.76 11.53
N GLY A 174 5.20 5.31 10.44
CA GLY A 174 3.87 5.73 10.00
C GLY A 174 2.77 4.85 10.59
N ILE A 175 1.61 5.45 10.85
CA ILE A 175 0.37 4.74 11.16
C ILE A 175 -0.68 5.22 10.17
N GLY A 176 -1.16 4.32 9.31
CA GLY A 176 -2.23 4.61 8.36
C GLY A 176 -3.60 4.76 9.02
N THR A 177 -4.57 5.25 8.26
CA THR A 177 -5.96 5.43 8.71
C THR A 177 -6.72 4.11 8.74
N ALA A 178 -7.67 4.00 9.66
CA ALA A 178 -8.58 2.86 9.71
C ALA A 178 -9.50 2.82 8.47
N THR A 179 -9.80 3.98 7.88
CA THR A 179 -10.75 4.09 6.77
C THR A 179 -10.14 4.77 5.55
N ASN A 180 -10.82 4.66 4.39
CA ASN A 180 -10.47 5.39 3.18
C ASN A 180 -10.50 6.91 3.36
N SER A 181 -11.59 7.45 3.94
CA SER A 181 -11.91 8.88 3.86
C SER A 181 -12.58 9.45 5.12
N GLY A 182 -12.34 8.82 6.27
CA GLY A 182 -12.78 9.30 7.60
C GLY A 182 -14.14 8.78 8.05
N ILE A 183 -14.74 7.87 7.28
CA ILE A 183 -16.06 7.27 7.52
C ILE A 183 -15.93 5.75 7.49
N VAL A 184 -16.44 5.08 8.52
CA VAL A 184 -16.58 3.62 8.49
C VAL A 184 -17.79 3.27 7.62
N GLY A 185 -17.56 2.57 6.51
CA GLY A 185 -18.54 2.28 5.47
C GLY A 185 -18.60 0.80 5.09
N GLU A 186 -19.45 0.49 4.11
CA GLU A 186 -19.65 -0.88 3.62
C GLU A 186 -18.40 -1.47 2.96
N ASP A 187 -17.50 -0.62 2.47
CA ASP A 187 -16.24 -0.98 1.86
C ASP A 187 -15.29 -1.65 2.86
N ASN A 188 -15.32 -1.22 4.13
CA ASN A 188 -14.47 -1.79 5.18
C ASN A 188 -14.79 -3.26 5.50
N LEU A 189 -16.01 -3.74 5.20
CA LEU A 189 -16.31 -5.17 5.28
C LEU A 189 -15.49 -5.98 4.26
N ARG A 190 -15.20 -5.42 3.09
CA ARG A 190 -14.43 -6.12 2.04
C ARG A 190 -12.97 -6.31 2.42
N PHE A 191 -12.43 -5.43 3.27
CA PHE A 191 -11.11 -5.58 3.87
C PHE A 191 -11.12 -6.52 5.11
N GLY A 192 -12.28 -7.08 5.44
CA GLY A 192 -12.47 -8.08 6.49
C GLY A 192 -12.54 -7.51 7.91
N TRP A 193 -11.87 -6.38 8.17
CA TRP A 193 -11.69 -5.88 9.53
C TRP A 193 -12.97 -5.41 10.20
N LEU A 194 -13.92 -4.82 9.46
CA LEU A 194 -15.18 -4.35 10.06
C LEU A 194 -15.98 -5.51 10.68
N LYS A 195 -15.87 -6.72 10.09
CA LYS A 195 -16.47 -7.94 10.65
C LYS A 195 -15.79 -8.38 11.94
N ARG A 196 -14.47 -8.23 12.03
CA ARG A 196 -13.67 -8.59 13.21
C ARG A 196 -13.83 -7.57 14.35
N TYR A 197 -13.92 -6.29 14.00
CA TYR A 197 -13.87 -5.17 14.94
C TYR A 197 -14.93 -4.10 14.57
N PRO A 198 -16.23 -4.36 14.83
CA PRO A 198 -17.32 -3.46 14.44
C PRO A 198 -17.25 -2.08 15.11
N ASP A 199 -16.60 -2.00 16.28
CA ASP A 199 -16.43 -0.76 17.04
C ASP A 199 -15.17 0.03 16.63
N PHE A 200 -14.31 -0.53 15.77
CA PHE A 200 -13.06 0.11 15.37
C PHE A 200 -13.30 1.25 14.36
N HIS A 201 -12.55 2.33 14.52
CA HIS A 201 -12.66 3.55 13.73
C HIS A 201 -11.38 4.39 13.89
N ASP A 202 -11.23 5.40 13.03
CA ASP A 202 -10.09 6.32 13.08
C ASP A 202 -9.99 7.02 14.44
N THR A 203 -8.80 6.96 15.03
CA THR A 203 -8.44 7.71 16.23
C THR A 203 -7.74 9.00 15.84
N ALA A 204 -8.32 10.16 16.18
CA ALA A 204 -7.71 11.46 15.95
C ALA A 204 -6.48 11.70 16.86
N CYS A 205 -5.45 12.36 16.33
CA CYS A 205 -4.23 12.69 17.10
C CYS A 205 -4.39 13.90 18.01
N ARG A 206 -5.32 14.79 17.69
CA ARG A 206 -5.67 16.00 18.45
C ARG A 206 -7.19 16.17 18.45
N ASP A 207 -7.68 17.04 19.33
CA ASP A 207 -9.10 17.40 19.31
C ASP A 207 -9.48 17.96 17.93
N VAL A 208 -10.52 17.38 17.32
CA VAL A 208 -11.07 17.84 16.05
C VAL A 208 -12.54 18.19 16.20
N ARG A 209 -12.97 19.30 15.57
CA ARG A 209 -14.36 19.74 15.58
C ARG A 209 -15.07 19.35 14.29
N LEU A 210 -16.12 18.55 14.40
CA LEU A 210 -16.83 18.00 13.25
C LEU A 210 -17.81 18.99 12.63
N ALA A 211 -17.94 18.91 11.30
CA ALA A 211 -19.01 19.56 10.54
C ALA A 211 -20.39 18.93 10.81
N GLY A 212 -20.42 17.68 11.29
CA GLY A 212 -21.65 16.93 11.59
C GLY A 212 -22.25 16.19 10.40
N GLU A 213 -21.44 15.93 9.36
CA GLU A 213 -21.86 15.18 8.20
C GLU A 213 -22.03 13.69 8.54
N ASN A 214 -23.15 13.12 8.08
CA ASN A 214 -23.45 11.69 8.23
C ASN A 214 -23.78 11.10 6.86
N PHE A 215 -23.31 9.87 6.62
CA PHE A 215 -23.38 9.20 5.33
C PHE A 215 -24.21 7.93 5.47
N ARG A 216 -25.19 7.77 4.58
CA ARG A 216 -25.98 6.54 4.52
C ARG A 216 -25.19 5.46 3.79
N THR A 217 -25.22 4.27 4.34
CA THR A 217 -24.54 3.08 3.81
C THR A 217 -25.39 1.85 4.09
N LYS A 218 -25.16 0.77 3.33
CA LYS A 218 -25.81 -0.52 3.60
C LYS A 218 -25.42 -1.02 4.98
N ASP A 219 -26.37 -1.50 5.77
CA ASP A 219 -26.09 -2.10 7.07
C ASP A 219 -25.50 -3.51 6.87
N VAL A 220 -24.20 -3.53 6.60
CA VAL A 220 -23.44 -4.76 6.34
C VAL A 220 -23.23 -5.63 7.58
N VAL A 221 -23.45 -5.08 8.78
CA VAL A 221 -23.37 -5.81 10.05
C VAL A 221 -24.63 -6.62 10.28
N LYS A 222 -25.81 -6.04 10.02
CA LYS A 222 -27.09 -6.78 10.08
C LYS A 222 -27.36 -7.60 8.81
N GLY A 223 -26.76 -7.21 7.69
CA GLY A 223 -26.97 -7.84 6.39
C GLY A 223 -28.21 -7.35 5.63
N GLU A 224 -28.96 -6.40 6.18
CA GLU A 224 -30.15 -5.82 5.57
C GLU A 224 -30.38 -4.36 5.97
N GLY A 225 -30.95 -3.55 5.05
CA GLY A 225 -31.28 -2.15 5.30
C GLY A 225 -30.12 -1.17 5.13
N GLU A 226 -30.32 0.04 5.63
CA GLU A 226 -29.34 1.13 5.62
C GLU A 226 -29.12 1.67 7.04
N VAL A 227 -27.91 2.17 7.28
CA VAL A 227 -27.54 2.88 8.50
C VAL A 227 -26.79 4.17 8.14
N ALA A 228 -26.74 5.13 9.06
CA ALA A 228 -25.96 6.35 8.90
C ALA A 228 -24.72 6.33 9.80
N THR A 229 -23.56 6.65 9.22
CA THR A 229 -22.28 6.74 9.94
C THR A 229 -21.69 8.15 9.81
N GLY A 230 -21.18 8.69 10.92
CA GLY A 230 -20.45 9.95 10.99
C GLY A 230 -18.93 9.78 11.00
N ALA A 231 -18.20 10.89 11.10
CA ALA A 231 -16.74 10.88 11.08
C ALA A 231 -16.14 10.50 12.44
N PHE A 232 -15.04 9.73 12.42
CA PHE A 232 -14.28 9.32 13.62
C PHE A 232 -15.12 8.63 14.71
N VAL A 233 -16.15 7.89 14.31
CA VAL A 233 -17.01 7.12 15.23
C VAL A 233 -17.25 5.72 14.66
N PRO A 234 -17.65 4.74 15.50
CA PRO A 234 -17.98 3.40 15.04
C PRO A 234 -19.03 3.36 13.94
N PHE A 235 -19.05 2.26 13.18
CA PHE A 235 -20.05 2.02 12.15
C PHE A 235 -21.48 2.18 12.69
N GLY A 236 -22.34 2.87 11.94
CA GLY A 236 -23.72 3.11 12.32
C GLY A 236 -23.94 4.13 13.45
N THR A 237 -22.87 4.81 13.90
CA THR A 237 -22.95 5.91 14.86
C THR A 237 -22.98 7.24 14.11
N THR A 238 -23.92 8.12 14.46
CA THR A 238 -24.00 9.47 13.87
C THR A 238 -23.29 10.51 14.71
N THR A 239 -22.89 11.60 14.06
CA THR A 239 -22.27 12.78 14.69
C THR A 239 -23.12 14.02 14.47
N VAL A 240 -22.87 15.06 15.26
CA VAL A 240 -23.58 16.35 15.16
C VAL A 240 -22.62 17.51 14.89
N LYS A 241 -23.13 18.58 14.30
CA LYS A 241 -22.35 19.79 14.01
C LYS A 241 -21.74 20.36 15.29
N GLY A 242 -20.44 20.63 15.25
CA GLY A 242 -19.71 21.22 16.38
C GLY A 242 -19.25 20.20 17.43
N GLN A 243 -19.61 18.92 17.29
CA GLN A 243 -19.11 17.84 18.14
C GLN A 243 -17.57 17.82 18.12
N VAL A 244 -16.97 17.68 19.30
CA VAL A 244 -15.50 17.54 19.44
C VAL A 244 -15.17 16.07 19.64
N ILE A 245 -14.36 15.52 18.75
CA ILE A 245 -13.72 14.21 18.93
C ILE A 245 -12.40 14.44 19.64
N LYS A 246 -12.20 13.76 20.77
CA LYS A 246 -11.00 13.93 21.58
C LYS A 246 -9.81 13.22 20.96
N GLY A 247 -8.68 13.95 20.89
CA GLY A 247 -7.43 13.38 20.41
C GLY A 247 -6.76 12.49 21.46
N ARG A 248 -6.00 11.49 21.01
CA ARG A 248 -5.12 10.67 21.87
C ARG A 248 -3.92 10.14 21.08
N ILE A 249 -2.90 9.65 21.79
CA ILE A 249 -1.75 8.95 21.22
C ILE A 249 -1.72 7.53 21.82
N PRO A 250 -1.51 6.46 21.03
CA PRO A 250 -1.33 6.47 19.57
C PRO A 250 -2.62 6.83 18.80
N CYS A 251 -2.46 7.28 17.55
CA CYS A 251 -3.52 7.73 16.65
C CYS A 251 -3.26 7.31 15.21
N ASN A 252 -4.27 7.48 14.35
CA ASN A 252 -4.22 7.19 12.92
C ASN A 252 -3.73 8.38 12.09
N GLY A 253 -3.28 8.11 10.86
CA GLY A 253 -2.87 9.14 9.90
C GLY A 253 -1.69 9.97 10.40
N ALA A 254 -0.71 9.30 11.01
CA ALA A 254 0.32 9.95 11.82
C ALA A 254 1.72 9.39 11.57
N ILE A 255 2.71 10.23 11.86
CA ILE A 255 4.10 9.82 12.05
C ILE A 255 4.37 9.94 13.54
N LEU A 256 4.66 8.81 14.18
CA LEU A 256 5.10 8.74 15.57
C LEU A 256 6.60 8.46 15.63
N ARG A 257 7.21 8.74 16.77
CA ARG A 257 8.57 8.32 17.07
C ARG A 257 8.71 7.80 18.49
N VAL A 258 9.66 6.91 18.70
CA VAL A 258 9.98 6.28 19.99
C VAL A 258 11.47 6.05 20.12
N LYS A 259 11.97 5.94 21.35
CA LYS A 259 13.37 5.56 21.59
C LYS A 259 13.62 4.10 21.18
N PRO A 260 14.86 3.73 20.78
CA PRO A 260 15.22 2.35 20.45
C PRO A 260 14.92 1.31 21.55
N GLU A 261 14.98 1.73 22.81
CA GLU A 261 14.65 0.92 23.99
C GLU A 261 13.14 0.85 24.30
N GLY A 262 12.32 1.62 23.58
CA GLY A 262 10.90 1.82 23.85
C GLY A 262 10.60 2.99 24.77
N GLY A 263 9.34 3.10 25.19
CA GLY A 263 8.86 4.15 26.08
C GLY A 263 7.70 4.92 25.48
N ASP A 264 7.52 6.16 25.94
CA ASP A 264 6.41 7.00 25.51
C ASP A 264 6.50 7.34 24.02
N LEU A 265 5.36 7.24 23.35
CA LEU A 265 5.23 7.62 21.94
C LEU A 265 5.12 9.13 21.80
N GLU A 266 5.92 9.69 20.91
CA GLU A 266 5.86 11.10 20.57
C GLU A 266 5.20 11.29 19.19
N LEU A 267 4.19 12.15 19.13
CA LEU A 267 3.61 12.58 17.86
C LEU A 267 4.55 13.54 17.14
N PHE A 268 5.07 13.13 15.98
CA PHE A 268 5.90 14.01 15.16
C PHE A 268 5.06 14.86 14.21
N ALA A 269 4.15 14.25 13.44
CA ALA A 269 3.25 14.92 12.49
C ALA A 269 1.98 14.08 12.25
N TRP A 270 0.91 14.68 11.71
CA TRP A 270 -0.37 13.99 11.51
C TRP A 270 -1.20 14.55 10.35
N GLY A 271 -2.36 13.95 10.07
CA GLY A 271 -3.21 14.35 8.94
C GLY A 271 -2.77 13.75 7.62
N PHE A 272 -2.12 12.59 7.66
CA PHE A 272 -1.85 11.75 6.50
C PHE A 272 -2.97 10.72 6.33
N ARG A 273 -3.09 10.09 5.16
CA ARG A 273 -3.99 8.94 4.98
C ARG A 273 -3.27 7.64 5.31
N ASN A 274 -2.23 7.31 4.55
CA ASN A 274 -1.37 6.17 4.77
C ASN A 274 0.10 6.55 4.57
N PRO A 275 0.76 7.16 5.58
CA PRO A 275 2.19 7.47 5.51
C PRO A 275 2.97 6.16 5.47
N PHE A 276 3.32 5.70 4.26
CA PHE A 276 3.81 4.35 3.98
C PHE A 276 5.33 4.27 4.07
N GLY A 277 6.02 5.01 3.20
CA GLY A 277 7.48 5.06 3.18
C GLY A 277 7.97 6.26 3.99
N LEU A 278 9.00 6.05 4.81
CA LEU A 278 9.71 7.11 5.52
C LEU A 278 11.19 7.02 5.15
N ALA A 279 11.80 8.14 4.76
CA ALA A 279 13.25 8.22 4.57
C ALA A 279 13.79 9.61 4.91
N PHE A 280 14.98 9.64 5.48
CA PHE A 280 15.72 10.88 5.68
C PHE A 280 16.58 11.18 4.44
N SER A 281 16.46 12.39 3.92
CA SER A 281 17.32 12.91 2.85
C SER A 281 18.78 12.98 3.32
N PRO A 282 19.75 13.13 2.41
CA PRO A 282 21.15 13.33 2.79
C PRO A 282 21.37 14.56 3.68
N ASP A 283 20.47 15.54 3.63
CA ASP A 283 20.50 16.76 4.45
C ASP A 283 19.81 16.59 5.81
N GLY A 284 19.30 15.38 6.11
CA GLY A 284 18.66 15.06 7.39
C GLY A 284 17.20 15.48 7.50
N GLU A 285 16.55 15.79 6.38
CA GLU A 285 15.12 16.11 6.35
C GLU A 285 14.27 14.85 6.18
N LEU A 286 13.18 14.73 6.94
CA LEU A 286 12.26 13.59 6.82
C LEU A 286 11.32 13.79 5.64
N PHE A 287 11.28 12.81 4.74
CA PHE A 287 10.28 12.73 3.68
C PHE A 287 9.36 11.52 3.88
N VAL A 288 8.14 11.62 3.39
CA VAL A 288 7.12 10.56 3.47
C VAL A 288 6.31 10.43 2.19
N THR A 289 6.18 9.20 1.69
CA THR A 289 5.15 8.85 0.71
C THR A 289 3.85 8.55 1.45
N ASP A 290 2.74 9.09 0.96
CA ASP A 290 1.42 8.93 1.57
C ASP A 290 0.43 8.49 0.47
N ASN A 291 -0.24 7.34 0.65
CA ASN A 291 -1.17 6.86 -0.37
C ASN A 291 -2.47 7.69 -0.35
N GLY A 292 -2.86 8.21 -1.52
CA GLY A 292 -4.04 9.01 -1.74
C GLY A 292 -5.36 8.26 -1.53
N TYR A 293 -6.47 8.98 -1.67
CA TYR A 293 -7.80 8.42 -1.47
C TYR A 293 -8.25 7.52 -2.62
N ASP A 294 -9.20 6.63 -2.30
CA ASP A 294 -9.84 5.75 -3.26
C ASP A 294 -11.26 6.22 -3.62
N ASP A 295 -11.70 5.90 -4.84
CA ASP A 295 -13.08 6.10 -5.31
C ASP A 295 -13.96 4.93 -4.82
N ARG A 296 -14.12 4.83 -3.49
CA ARG A 296 -14.89 3.78 -2.81
C ARG A 296 -15.49 4.24 -1.48
N GLY A 297 -16.39 3.41 -0.97
CA GLY A 297 -17.01 3.58 0.34
C GLY A 297 -18.10 4.65 0.35
N SER A 298 -18.53 5.03 1.55
CA SER A 298 -19.66 5.95 1.73
C SER A 298 -19.31 7.42 1.49
N ARG A 299 -18.01 7.75 1.44
CA ARG A 299 -17.48 9.07 1.07
C ARG A 299 -16.34 8.90 0.05
N PRO A 300 -16.64 8.52 -1.20
CA PRO A 300 -15.62 8.28 -2.22
C PRO A 300 -14.92 9.58 -2.63
N VAL A 301 -13.63 9.47 -2.98
CA VAL A 301 -12.82 10.60 -3.45
C VAL A 301 -12.09 10.14 -4.71
N PHE A 302 -12.33 10.83 -5.82
CA PHE A 302 -11.71 10.50 -7.11
C PHE A 302 -10.40 11.26 -7.31
N GLY A 303 -9.51 10.80 -8.20
CA GLY A 303 -8.41 11.62 -8.72
C GLY A 303 -7.32 12.03 -7.72
N ALA A 304 -7.28 11.41 -6.53
CA ALA A 304 -6.27 11.70 -5.52
C ALA A 304 -4.96 10.97 -5.86
N GLY A 305 -3.93 11.72 -6.26
CA GLY A 305 -2.57 11.21 -6.41
C GLY A 305 -1.90 10.93 -5.06
N ASP A 306 -0.77 10.23 -5.10
CA ASP A 306 0.01 9.92 -3.90
C ASP A 306 1.07 11.02 -3.66
N PRO A 307 0.93 11.85 -2.61
CA PRO A 307 1.94 12.87 -2.33
C PRO A 307 3.23 12.30 -1.72
N LEU A 308 4.36 12.88 -2.14
CA LEU A 308 5.64 12.82 -1.43
C LEU A 308 5.80 14.12 -0.64
N TRP A 309 5.80 14.03 0.69
CA TRP A 309 5.85 15.15 1.62
C TRP A 309 7.26 15.40 2.13
N LEU A 310 7.67 16.67 2.22
CA LEU A 310 8.69 17.11 3.17
C LEU A 310 8.02 17.33 4.54
N VAL A 311 8.40 16.54 5.54
CA VAL A 311 7.71 16.50 6.82
C VAL A 311 8.33 17.43 7.85
N LYS A 312 7.55 18.44 8.25
CA LYS A 312 7.79 19.33 9.39
C LYS A 312 7.07 18.85 10.65
N GLN A 313 7.78 18.89 11.77
CA GLN A 313 7.25 18.56 13.09
C GLN A 313 6.05 19.43 13.46
N GLY A 314 5.02 18.82 14.06
CA GLY A 314 3.82 19.47 14.59
C GLY A 314 2.75 19.82 13.54
N THR A 315 3.05 19.67 12.25
CA THR A 315 2.16 20.04 11.14
C THR A 315 1.05 19.01 10.91
N TRP A 316 -0.14 19.50 10.55
CA TRP A 316 -1.23 18.70 10.00
C TRP A 316 -1.22 18.73 8.46
N TYR A 317 -1.28 17.56 7.82
CA TYR A 317 -1.12 17.37 6.37
C TYR A 317 -2.44 17.23 5.58
N GLY A 318 -3.58 17.38 6.25
CA GLY A 318 -4.84 17.68 5.58
C GLY A 318 -5.91 16.59 5.59
N TRP A 319 -5.58 15.33 5.81
CA TRP A 319 -6.58 14.27 5.98
C TRP A 319 -7.47 14.58 7.20
N PRO A 320 -8.82 14.46 7.11
CA PRO A 320 -9.56 13.77 6.06
C PRO A 320 -10.15 14.67 4.95
N ASP A 321 -9.86 15.97 4.92
CA ASP A 321 -10.56 16.94 4.06
C ASP A 321 -9.73 17.56 2.94
N TYR A 322 -8.45 17.17 2.84
CA TYR A 322 -7.54 17.61 1.79
C TYR A 322 -6.81 16.42 1.18
N SER A 323 -6.48 16.53 -0.10
CA SER A 323 -5.54 15.65 -0.79
C SER A 323 -4.45 16.50 -1.44
N ALA A 324 -3.19 16.19 -1.13
CA ALA A 324 -2.01 16.86 -1.69
C ALA A 324 -2.06 18.40 -1.59
N GLY A 325 -2.55 18.94 -0.46
CA GLY A 325 -2.64 20.39 -0.22
C GLY A 325 -3.95 21.05 -0.69
N LEU A 326 -4.76 20.35 -1.48
CA LEU A 326 -6.02 20.87 -2.03
C LEU A 326 -7.22 20.34 -1.25
N ARG A 327 -8.19 21.21 -0.95
CA ARG A 327 -9.40 20.82 -0.20
C ARG A 327 -10.33 20.01 -1.11
N LEU A 328 -10.99 18.99 -0.56
CA LEU A 328 -11.73 18.02 -1.39
C LEU A 328 -12.96 18.59 -2.12
N ASP A 329 -13.50 19.73 -1.69
CA ASP A 329 -14.62 20.43 -2.31
C ASP A 329 -14.20 21.52 -3.33
N GLU A 330 -12.89 21.80 -3.44
CA GLU A 330 -12.33 22.76 -4.40
C GLU A 330 -12.26 22.13 -5.80
N GLY A 331 -12.83 22.81 -6.80
CA GLY A 331 -12.83 22.29 -8.19
C GLY A 331 -13.60 20.98 -8.37
N ASN A 332 -13.32 20.25 -9.45
CA ASN A 332 -14.01 18.98 -9.77
C ASN A 332 -13.06 17.77 -9.82
N GLN A 333 -11.76 17.96 -9.58
CA GLN A 333 -10.74 16.91 -9.67
C GLN A 333 -10.98 15.76 -8.68
N PHE A 334 -11.60 16.06 -7.53
CA PHE A 334 -11.93 15.06 -6.50
C PHE A 334 -13.36 14.52 -6.57
N LYS A 335 -14.15 14.98 -7.54
CA LYS A 335 -15.56 14.62 -7.70
C LYS A 335 -15.67 13.25 -8.40
N PRO A 336 -16.23 12.22 -7.75
CA PRO A 336 -16.46 10.95 -8.41
C PRO A 336 -17.46 11.07 -9.57
N PHE A 337 -17.33 10.18 -10.54
CA PHE A 337 -18.16 10.22 -11.75
C PHE A 337 -19.64 10.08 -11.42
N LEU A 338 -20.46 11.04 -11.88
CA LEU A 338 -21.92 11.11 -11.62
C LEU A 338 -22.33 11.21 -10.14
N GLN A 339 -21.41 11.56 -9.24
CA GLN A 339 -21.70 11.77 -7.82
C GLN A 339 -21.48 13.23 -7.41
N GLU A 340 -21.86 13.58 -6.19
CA GLU A 340 -21.55 14.90 -5.61
C GLU A 340 -20.09 15.00 -5.19
N LYS A 341 -19.61 16.23 -4.96
CA LYS A 341 -18.28 16.43 -4.37
C LYS A 341 -18.23 15.85 -2.95
N PRO A 342 -17.05 15.40 -2.48
CA PRO A 342 -16.90 14.98 -1.09
C PRO A 342 -17.31 16.09 -0.11
N ARG A 343 -18.24 15.79 0.80
CA ARG A 343 -18.61 16.71 1.89
C ARG A 343 -17.49 16.77 2.92
N LEU A 344 -17.15 17.95 3.43
CA LEU A 344 -16.09 18.14 4.42
C LEU A 344 -16.50 17.63 5.81
N LEU A 345 -15.59 16.97 6.52
CA LEU A 345 -15.87 16.34 7.82
C LEU A 345 -15.51 17.24 9.00
N LEU A 346 -14.52 18.11 8.83
CA LEU A 346 -14.09 19.05 9.86
C LEU A 346 -14.68 20.44 9.63
N SER A 347 -14.95 21.14 10.72
CA SER A 347 -15.42 22.53 10.71
C SER A 347 -14.31 23.54 10.97
N GLU A 348 -13.19 23.08 11.54
CA GLU A 348 -12.01 23.87 11.87
C GLU A 348 -10.77 23.06 11.52
N TYR A 349 -9.74 23.72 11.00
CA TYR A 349 -8.48 23.10 10.58
C TYR A 349 -7.30 23.61 11.42
N PRO A 350 -6.38 22.74 11.86
CA PRO A 350 -5.20 23.16 12.63
C PRO A 350 -4.28 24.14 11.88
N ASN A 351 -4.14 23.93 10.57
CA ASN A 351 -3.39 24.78 9.63
C ASN A 351 -3.90 24.53 8.21
N HIS A 352 -3.45 25.36 7.26
CA HIS A 352 -3.51 25.00 5.84
C HIS A 352 -2.40 23.97 5.56
N PRO A 353 -2.70 22.81 4.96
CA PRO A 353 -1.67 21.82 4.65
C PRO A 353 -0.59 22.39 3.72
N PRO A 354 0.68 21.95 3.84
CA PRO A 354 1.73 22.39 2.93
C PRO A 354 1.47 21.85 1.51
N ASN A 355 2.25 22.34 0.54
CA ASN A 355 2.36 21.70 -0.77
C ASN A 355 3.31 20.50 -0.67
N PRO A 356 3.02 19.37 -1.33
CA PRO A 356 3.93 18.24 -1.38
C PRO A 356 5.16 18.57 -2.23
N ALA A 357 6.26 17.84 -2.00
CA ALA A 357 7.45 17.92 -2.83
C ALA A 357 7.20 17.37 -4.25
N ALA A 358 6.35 16.34 -4.36
CA ALA A 358 5.86 15.82 -5.63
C ALA A 358 4.48 15.14 -5.43
N ILE A 359 3.71 15.00 -6.50
CA ILE A 359 2.46 14.24 -6.53
C ILE A 359 2.63 13.12 -7.55
N LEU A 360 2.68 11.87 -7.07
CA LEU A 360 2.75 10.69 -7.92
C LEU A 360 1.35 10.36 -8.48
N PRO A 361 1.27 9.58 -9.57
CA PRO A 361 0.00 9.31 -10.24
C PRO A 361 -1.08 8.69 -9.34
N VAL A 362 -2.34 8.93 -9.70
CA VAL A 362 -3.51 8.38 -9.01
C VAL A 362 -3.44 6.85 -8.97
N HIS A 363 -3.58 6.27 -7.77
CA HIS A 363 -3.49 4.83 -7.50
C HIS A 363 -2.12 4.20 -7.83
N ALA A 364 -1.02 4.97 -7.92
CA ALA A 364 0.31 4.40 -8.11
C ALA A 364 0.77 3.51 -6.94
N SER A 365 0.20 3.74 -5.74
CA SER A 365 0.61 3.11 -4.49
C SER A 365 2.10 3.34 -4.24
N ALA A 366 2.45 4.62 -4.10
CA ALA A 366 3.78 5.10 -3.73
C ALA A 366 4.14 4.62 -2.32
N ASN A 367 5.05 3.66 -2.23
CA ASN A 367 5.34 2.93 -1.01
C ASN A 367 6.76 3.25 -0.52
N GLY A 368 7.54 2.24 -0.14
CA GLY A 368 8.89 2.43 0.40
C GLY A 368 9.83 3.07 -0.62
N PHE A 369 10.68 3.98 -0.14
CA PHE A 369 11.62 4.72 -0.96
C PHE A 369 12.88 5.06 -0.17
N ASP A 370 13.93 5.49 -0.86
CA ASP A 370 15.15 6.00 -0.25
C ASP A 370 15.83 7.02 -1.16
N PHE A 371 16.79 7.77 -0.60
CA PHE A 371 17.55 8.78 -1.33
C PHE A 371 18.88 8.25 -1.82
N SER A 372 19.26 8.62 -3.05
CA SER A 372 20.64 8.41 -3.49
C SER A 372 21.59 9.29 -2.67
N ARG A 373 22.61 8.64 -2.09
CA ARG A 373 23.64 9.28 -1.26
C ARG A 373 25.03 9.22 -1.90
N SER A 374 25.17 8.62 -3.07
CA SER A 374 26.46 8.38 -3.73
C SER A 374 26.47 8.97 -5.13
N ASP A 375 27.52 9.73 -5.45
CA ASP A 375 27.74 10.23 -6.82
C ASP A 375 28.08 9.09 -7.79
N ASN A 376 28.59 7.95 -7.27
CA ASN A 376 28.87 6.76 -8.07
C ASN A 376 27.57 6.17 -8.62
N PHE A 377 26.52 6.05 -7.81
CA PHE A 377 25.19 5.72 -8.33
C PHE A 377 24.61 6.87 -9.15
N GLY A 378 24.85 8.12 -8.75
CA GLY A 378 24.34 9.31 -9.39
C GLY A 378 23.01 9.79 -8.78
N HIS A 379 22.50 10.92 -9.26
CA HIS A 379 21.25 11.52 -8.76
C HIS A 379 21.24 11.80 -7.25
N ARG A 380 22.39 12.19 -6.69
CA ARG A 380 22.55 12.47 -5.26
C ARG A 380 21.48 13.47 -4.78
N GLY A 381 20.78 13.11 -3.71
CA GLY A 381 19.70 13.92 -3.12
C GLY A 381 18.32 13.73 -3.75
N GLU A 382 18.19 12.90 -4.79
CA GLU A 382 16.90 12.52 -5.35
C GLU A 382 16.36 11.23 -4.72
N ALA A 383 15.03 11.12 -4.66
CA ALA A 383 14.32 9.98 -4.07
C ALA A 383 14.02 8.91 -5.12
N PHE A 384 14.13 7.63 -4.75
CA PHE A 384 13.78 6.48 -5.59
C PHE A 384 12.59 5.76 -4.94
N VAL A 385 11.41 5.91 -5.53
CA VAL A 385 10.13 5.49 -4.96
C VAL A 385 9.63 4.23 -5.65
N ALA A 386 9.33 3.20 -4.86
CA ALA A 386 8.65 2.01 -5.37
C ALA A 386 7.14 2.26 -5.48
N GLU A 387 6.59 2.07 -6.68
CA GLU A 387 5.16 2.15 -6.97
C GLU A 387 4.61 0.72 -7.08
N PHE A 388 3.85 0.29 -6.07
CA PHE A 388 3.28 -1.06 -6.00
C PHE A 388 2.24 -1.33 -7.08
N GLY A 389 1.69 -0.25 -7.62
CA GLY A 389 0.73 -0.25 -8.70
C GLY A 389 -0.70 -0.40 -8.23
N ASP A 390 -1.62 -0.04 -9.12
CA ASP A 390 -3.02 0.04 -8.78
C ASP A 390 -3.62 -1.32 -8.38
N GLN A 391 -4.69 -1.24 -7.60
CA GLN A 391 -5.51 -2.37 -7.21
C GLN A 391 -6.93 -2.17 -7.72
N SER A 392 -7.07 -1.84 -9.00
CA SER A 392 -8.38 -1.78 -9.65
C SER A 392 -8.96 -3.19 -9.80
N PRO A 393 -10.29 -3.40 -9.64
CA PRO A 393 -11.31 -2.40 -9.30
C PRO A 393 -11.53 -2.08 -7.80
N PRO A 394 -10.97 -2.77 -6.78
CA PRO A 394 -11.23 -2.43 -5.37
C PRO A 394 -11.02 -0.97 -4.96
N THR A 395 -10.01 -0.29 -5.51
CA THR A 395 -9.62 1.09 -5.17
C THR A 395 -10.29 2.16 -6.04
N GLY A 396 -11.09 1.74 -7.03
CA GLY A 396 -11.63 2.60 -8.07
C GLY A 396 -11.32 2.04 -9.45
N LYS A 397 -11.90 2.65 -10.50
CA LYS A 397 -11.62 2.27 -11.88
C LYS A 397 -10.56 3.20 -12.47
N SER A 398 -9.40 2.64 -12.80
CA SER A 398 -8.41 3.30 -13.65
C SER A 398 -8.67 3.04 -15.14
N LEU A 399 -8.32 4.01 -16.00
CA LEU A 399 -8.42 3.86 -17.47
C LEU A 399 -7.34 2.94 -18.04
N GLY A 400 -6.31 2.63 -17.26
CA GLY A 400 -5.23 1.70 -17.55
C GLY A 400 -4.42 1.45 -16.27
N ALA A 401 -3.50 0.49 -16.32
CA ALA A 401 -2.65 0.17 -15.18
C ALA A 401 -1.71 1.34 -14.84
N VAL A 402 -1.55 1.64 -13.56
CA VAL A 402 -0.71 2.72 -13.03
C VAL A 402 0.29 2.15 -12.01
N GLY A 403 1.52 2.66 -11.96
CA GLY A 403 2.58 2.18 -11.07
C GLY A 403 3.33 0.96 -11.61
N PHE A 404 3.55 -0.07 -10.77
CA PHE A 404 4.29 -1.30 -11.10
C PHE A 404 5.74 -1.05 -11.53
N LYS A 405 6.41 -0.08 -10.90
CA LYS A 405 7.72 0.43 -11.31
C LYS A 405 8.45 1.09 -10.16
N VAL A 406 9.69 1.51 -10.42
CA VAL A 406 10.43 2.44 -9.58
C VAL A 406 10.57 3.75 -10.33
N VAL A 407 10.28 4.86 -9.65
CA VAL A 407 10.46 6.21 -10.17
C VAL A 407 11.54 6.95 -9.38
N ARG A 408 12.22 7.88 -10.06
CA ARG A 408 13.17 8.83 -9.47
C ARG A 408 12.50 10.20 -9.38
N VAL A 409 12.59 10.85 -8.23
CA VAL A 409 11.96 12.15 -7.96
C VAL A 409 13.02 13.17 -7.55
N ASP A 410 13.14 14.25 -8.32
CA ASP A 410 13.87 15.44 -7.87
C ASP A 410 12.99 16.24 -6.93
N VAL A 411 13.18 16.05 -5.63
CA VAL A 411 12.35 16.64 -4.57
C VAL A 411 12.44 18.17 -4.48
N ARG A 412 13.39 18.81 -5.19
CA ARG A 412 13.50 20.27 -5.26
C ARG A 412 12.59 20.86 -6.33
N THR A 413 12.35 20.12 -7.41
CA THR A 413 11.56 20.58 -8.56
C THR A 413 10.21 19.87 -8.67
N GLY A 414 10.04 18.74 -8.00
CA GLY A 414 8.88 17.87 -8.09
C GLY A 414 8.82 17.04 -9.38
N VAL A 415 9.88 17.04 -10.19
CA VAL A 415 9.93 16.30 -11.44
C VAL A 415 10.12 14.80 -11.16
N ILE A 416 9.26 13.98 -11.78
CA ILE A 416 9.27 12.52 -11.65
C ILE A 416 9.75 11.91 -12.97
N HIS A 417 10.68 10.97 -12.87
CA HIS A 417 11.20 10.20 -13.99
C HIS A 417 11.01 8.71 -13.73
N GLU A 418 10.56 7.96 -14.75
CA GLU A 418 10.63 6.49 -14.68
C GLU A 418 12.10 6.05 -14.57
N PHE A 419 12.37 5.08 -13.69
CA PHE A 419 13.72 4.59 -13.43
C PHE A 419 13.85 3.08 -13.67
N ALA A 420 12.89 2.28 -13.23
CA ALA A 420 12.84 0.86 -13.57
C ALA A 420 11.41 0.43 -13.84
N ALA A 421 11.10 0.01 -15.07
CA ALA A 421 9.76 -0.40 -15.48
C ALA A 421 9.82 -1.54 -16.49
N ASN A 422 8.78 -2.35 -16.59
CA ASN A 422 8.73 -3.42 -17.60
C ASN A 422 8.73 -2.85 -19.02
N LYS A 423 9.53 -3.44 -19.91
CA LYS A 423 9.52 -3.14 -21.35
C LYS A 423 8.15 -3.52 -21.90
N GLY A 424 7.52 -2.60 -22.62
CA GLY A 424 6.19 -2.85 -23.18
C GLY A 424 5.57 -1.59 -23.77
N LYS A 425 4.37 -1.76 -24.35
CA LYS A 425 3.56 -0.62 -24.86
C LYS A 425 2.67 -0.01 -23.77
N THR A 426 2.47 -0.72 -22.67
CA THR A 426 1.57 -0.35 -21.57
C THR A 426 2.27 -0.61 -20.24
N THR A 427 1.93 0.17 -19.22
CA THR A 427 2.33 -0.10 -17.83
C THR A 427 1.58 -1.32 -17.29
N GLY A 428 2.15 -2.01 -16.29
CA GLY A 428 1.50 -3.11 -15.59
C GLY A 428 2.49 -4.14 -15.01
N PRO A 429 2.00 -5.08 -14.19
CA PRO A 429 2.84 -6.14 -13.63
C PRO A 429 3.25 -7.13 -14.71
N ALA A 430 4.42 -7.76 -14.56
CA ALA A 430 5.00 -8.65 -15.56
C ALA A 430 4.06 -9.80 -15.97
N SER A 431 3.39 -10.43 -14.99
CA SER A 431 2.39 -11.49 -15.20
C SER A 431 1.19 -11.07 -16.06
N ALA A 432 0.83 -9.78 -16.07
CA ALA A 432 -0.23 -9.29 -16.95
C ALA A 432 0.29 -8.99 -18.36
N GLN A 433 1.59 -8.76 -18.52
CA GLN A 433 2.22 -8.45 -19.80
C GLN A 433 2.79 -9.69 -20.51
N GLY A 434 2.81 -10.85 -19.85
CA GLY A 434 3.50 -12.04 -20.36
C GLY A 434 5.02 -11.89 -20.39
N SER A 435 5.56 -10.96 -19.58
CA SER A 435 7.00 -10.74 -19.38
C SER A 435 7.43 -11.36 -18.04
N LYS A 436 8.73 -11.28 -17.75
CA LYS A 436 9.37 -11.80 -16.53
C LYS A 436 10.08 -10.70 -15.72
N GLY A 437 9.69 -9.44 -15.95
CA GLY A 437 10.19 -8.27 -15.21
C GLY A 437 9.52 -8.09 -13.84
N LEU A 438 9.30 -6.84 -13.42
CA LEU A 438 8.72 -6.45 -12.12
C LEU A 438 7.23 -6.82 -11.99
N GLU A 439 6.80 -7.29 -10.82
CA GLU A 439 5.38 -7.42 -10.49
C GLU A 439 4.90 -6.18 -9.74
N ARG A 440 5.24 -6.04 -8.47
CA ARG A 440 4.73 -4.99 -7.57
C ARG A 440 5.84 -4.50 -6.63
N PRO A 441 6.71 -3.58 -7.09
CA PRO A 441 7.71 -2.94 -6.24
C PRO A 441 7.06 -2.30 -4.99
N VAL A 442 7.49 -2.67 -3.79
CA VAL A 442 6.91 -2.18 -2.52
C VAL A 442 7.91 -1.38 -1.68
N ALA A 443 9.20 -1.59 -1.88
CA ALA A 443 10.25 -0.81 -1.23
C ALA A 443 11.47 -0.67 -2.16
N ALA A 444 12.11 0.49 -2.11
CA ALA A 444 13.40 0.75 -2.74
C ALA A 444 14.36 1.30 -1.68
N ARG A 445 15.55 0.72 -1.54
CA ARG A 445 16.52 1.13 -0.53
C ARG A 445 17.96 1.00 -1.02
N PHE A 446 18.78 1.99 -0.73
CA PHE A 446 20.20 1.91 -1.03
C PHE A 446 20.94 1.05 0.01
N ASP A 447 21.96 0.34 -0.44
CA ASP A 447 22.92 -0.31 0.46
C ASP A 447 23.75 0.74 1.23
N PRO A 448 24.49 0.35 2.28
CA PRO A 448 25.28 1.30 3.06
C PRO A 448 26.32 2.09 2.26
N SER A 449 26.85 1.55 1.16
CA SER A 449 27.77 2.29 0.28
C SER A 449 27.05 3.34 -0.59
N GLY A 450 25.75 3.17 -0.81
CA GLY A 450 24.95 3.98 -1.72
C GLY A 450 25.17 3.68 -3.20
N GLU A 451 25.92 2.62 -3.54
CA GLU A 451 26.26 2.27 -4.92
C GLU A 451 25.27 1.29 -5.57
N ALA A 452 24.39 0.68 -4.76
CA ALA A 452 23.38 -0.25 -5.23
C ALA A 452 22.00 0.10 -4.65
N LEU A 453 21.00 0.17 -5.53
CA LEU A 453 19.59 0.28 -5.15
C LEU A 453 18.96 -1.11 -5.11
N TYR A 454 18.41 -1.49 -3.98
CA TYR A 454 17.67 -2.74 -3.81
C TYR A 454 16.18 -2.49 -3.89
N VAL A 455 15.49 -3.25 -4.73
CA VAL A 455 14.03 -3.14 -4.92
C VAL A 455 13.37 -4.42 -4.46
N VAL A 456 12.50 -4.30 -3.46
CA VAL A 456 11.65 -5.39 -3.00
C VAL A 456 10.43 -5.44 -3.90
N ASP A 457 10.29 -6.52 -4.65
CA ASP A 457 9.12 -6.82 -5.46
C ASP A 457 8.25 -7.84 -4.71
N PHE A 458 7.03 -7.43 -4.34
CA PHE A 458 6.09 -8.24 -3.57
C PHE A 458 5.74 -9.56 -4.27
N GLY A 459 5.79 -9.57 -5.61
CA GLY A 459 5.39 -10.71 -6.42
C GLY A 459 3.98 -10.59 -6.98
N ILE A 460 3.45 -11.72 -7.43
CA ILE A 460 2.19 -11.79 -8.16
C ILE A 460 1.03 -11.58 -7.19
N LEU A 461 0.29 -10.50 -7.38
CA LEU A 461 -0.98 -10.24 -6.70
C LEU A 461 -1.99 -9.77 -7.74
N LYS A 462 -3.01 -10.61 -7.97
CA LYS A 462 -4.03 -10.42 -8.99
C LYS A 462 -5.31 -9.91 -8.37
N GLU A 463 -5.86 -8.84 -8.92
CA GLU A 463 -7.21 -8.40 -8.57
C GLU A 463 -8.23 -9.13 -9.45
N THR A 464 -9.22 -9.76 -8.81
CA THR A 464 -10.30 -10.48 -9.51
C THR A 464 -11.66 -9.99 -9.04
N ALA A 465 -12.72 -10.36 -9.76
CA ALA A 465 -14.09 -10.07 -9.31
C ALA A 465 -14.44 -10.71 -7.95
N LYS A 466 -13.69 -11.73 -7.51
CA LYS A 466 -13.88 -12.41 -6.22
C LYS A 466 -12.99 -11.84 -5.11
N GLY A 467 -12.14 -10.86 -5.42
CA GLY A 467 -11.19 -10.26 -4.49
C GLY A 467 -9.73 -10.42 -4.93
N THR A 468 -8.84 -9.98 -4.05
CA THR A 468 -7.38 -10.03 -4.22
C THR A 468 -6.86 -11.46 -4.06
N VAL A 469 -6.04 -11.91 -5.00
CA VAL A 469 -5.44 -13.26 -5.02
C VAL A 469 -3.91 -13.13 -5.07
N PRO A 470 -3.23 -13.12 -3.91
CA PRO A 470 -1.78 -13.09 -3.85
C PRO A 470 -1.19 -14.48 -4.06
N GLN A 471 0.01 -14.57 -4.65
CA GLN A 471 0.72 -15.83 -4.87
C GLN A 471 1.98 -15.89 -4.01
N GLN A 472 2.06 -16.91 -3.17
CA GLN A 472 3.21 -17.17 -2.31
C GLN A 472 4.46 -17.53 -3.13
N LYS A 473 5.65 -17.29 -2.58
CA LYS A 473 6.93 -17.63 -3.21
C LYS A 473 7.14 -17.01 -4.61
N THR A 474 6.51 -15.86 -4.89
CA THR A 474 6.68 -15.12 -6.16
C THR A 474 7.40 -13.78 -5.98
N GLY A 475 7.74 -13.41 -4.75
CA GLY A 475 8.48 -12.20 -4.44
C GLY A 475 9.96 -12.30 -4.81
N VAL A 476 10.55 -11.17 -5.15
CA VAL A 476 11.92 -11.06 -5.65
C VAL A 476 12.60 -9.86 -5.00
N LEU A 477 13.87 -10.02 -4.61
CA LEU A 477 14.74 -8.91 -4.28
C LEU A 477 15.62 -8.62 -5.49
N TRP A 478 15.43 -7.45 -6.10
CA TRP A 478 16.23 -6.97 -7.21
C TRP A 478 17.35 -6.06 -6.72
N ARG A 479 18.47 -6.04 -7.44
CA ARG A 479 19.58 -5.09 -7.25
C ARG A 479 19.84 -4.35 -8.53
N ILE A 480 19.85 -3.03 -8.45
CA ILE A 480 20.18 -2.11 -9.54
C ILE A 480 21.52 -1.44 -9.21
N THR A 481 22.47 -1.50 -10.13
CA THR A 481 23.79 -0.85 -9.99
C THR A 481 24.11 -0.05 -11.24
N ARG A 482 24.87 1.03 -11.07
CA ARG A 482 25.41 1.77 -12.21
C ARG A 482 26.62 1.06 -12.78
N GLU A 483 26.67 0.93 -14.09
CA GLU A 483 27.84 0.49 -14.85
C GLU A 483 28.49 1.71 -15.50
N LEU A 484 29.58 2.18 -14.92
CA LEU A 484 30.45 3.13 -15.60
C LEU A 484 31.23 2.35 -16.66
N LYS A 485 31.03 2.69 -17.94
CA LYS A 485 31.85 2.18 -19.04
C LYS A 485 33.26 2.72 -18.98
#